data_AF-A0A5E4PWA9-F1
#
_entry.id   AF-A0A5E4PWA9-F1
#
_cell.length_a   1.000
_cell.length_b   1.000
_cell.length_c   1.000
_cell.angle_alpha   90.00
_cell.angle_beta   90.00
_cell.angle_gamma   90.00
#
_symmetry.space_group_name_H-M   'P 1'
#
loop_
_entity.id
_entity.type
_entity.pdbx_description
1 polymer ?
#
loop_
_entity_poly.entity_id
_entity_poly.type
_entity_poly.pdbx_seq_one_letter_code
_entity_poly.pdbx_strand_id
1 'polypeptide(L)'
;MGLKPVPPEFWRGSMLVRPQQRSVQCTASAWDFCNRIDYRIKQCTEVTMQDLISTHHEMAHIQYYLQYAELPHLFRDAANPAFHEAVANAATLSVYNIPHLQRVGLYNNKTHDSYQVTMNFLMAMALEKVAYLPFAFMVDQWRWSVFEDGVENMNKRWWQMKLRYQGVVPPIPRTEADFDPGSKYHIIADQEYIKYFLASILEFQIFEQACVVISPESLILPPARTLAPCTKP
;
A
#
# COMPACT_ATOMS: atom_id res chain seq x y z
N MET A 1 12.58 13.32 -9.09
CA MET A 1 12.47 13.40 -7.62
C MET A 1 13.83 13.57 -6.92
N GLY A 2 14.99 13.40 -7.60
CA GLY A 2 16.30 13.61 -6.95
C GLY A 2 16.67 12.53 -5.91
N LEU A 3 15.99 11.39 -5.94
CA LEU A 3 16.22 10.27 -5.04
C LEU A 3 17.46 9.45 -5.46
N LYS A 4 18.01 8.68 -4.53
CA LYS A 4 19.21 7.87 -4.73
C LYS A 4 18.92 6.75 -5.74
N PRO A 5 19.82 6.42 -6.67
CA PRO A 5 19.68 5.20 -7.46
C PRO A 5 19.80 3.98 -6.55
N VAL A 6 19.10 2.89 -6.88
CA VAL A 6 19.29 1.60 -6.19
C VAL A 6 20.67 1.00 -6.51
N PRO A 7 21.34 0.36 -5.54
CA PRO A 7 22.69 -0.15 -5.74
C PRO A 7 22.71 -1.40 -6.65
N PRO A 8 23.86 -1.75 -7.26
CA PRO A 8 23.97 -2.95 -8.11
C PRO A 8 23.55 -4.26 -7.42
N GLU A 9 23.76 -4.35 -6.11
CA GLU A 9 23.38 -5.48 -5.27
C GLU A 9 21.88 -5.73 -5.28
N PHE A 10 21.06 -4.66 -5.37
CA PHE A 10 19.61 -4.78 -5.48
C PHE A 10 19.21 -5.60 -6.71
N TRP A 11 19.79 -5.29 -7.88
CA TRP A 11 19.47 -5.98 -9.12
C TRP A 11 19.96 -7.43 -9.13
N ARG A 12 21.12 -7.70 -8.51
CA ARG A 12 21.68 -9.06 -8.43
C ARG A 12 20.96 -9.93 -7.40
N GLY A 13 20.49 -9.34 -6.30
CA GLY A 13 19.96 -10.07 -5.15
C GLY A 13 18.44 -10.19 -5.12
N SER A 14 17.70 -9.31 -5.81
CA SER A 14 16.23 -9.31 -5.80
C SER A 14 15.65 -10.47 -6.60
N MET A 15 14.50 -10.98 -6.15
CA MET A 15 13.68 -11.93 -6.89
C MET A 15 12.52 -11.15 -7.51
N LEU A 16 12.65 -10.81 -8.79
CA LEU A 16 11.66 -10.01 -9.53
C LEU A 16 10.75 -10.87 -10.43
N VAL A 17 11.02 -12.16 -10.54
CA VAL A 17 10.24 -13.13 -11.31
C VAL A 17 10.15 -14.42 -10.50
N ARG A 18 9.03 -15.13 -10.63
CA ARG A 18 8.84 -16.42 -9.97
C ARG A 18 9.88 -17.44 -10.47
N PRO A 19 10.68 -18.06 -9.59
CA PRO A 19 11.61 -19.10 -9.99
C PRO A 19 10.86 -20.38 -10.37
N GLN A 20 11.28 -21.04 -11.46
CA GLN A 20 10.64 -22.27 -11.94
C GLN A 20 10.96 -23.51 -11.09
N GLN A 21 12.14 -23.54 -10.46
CA GLN A 21 12.70 -24.75 -9.84
C GLN A 21 12.45 -24.89 -8.34
N ARG A 22 11.75 -23.93 -7.71
CA ARG A 22 11.49 -23.98 -6.26
C ARG A 22 10.18 -23.30 -5.91
N SER A 23 9.53 -23.82 -4.87
CA SER A 23 8.40 -23.13 -4.24
C SER A 23 8.90 -21.90 -3.49
N VAL A 24 8.17 -20.78 -3.62
CA VAL A 24 8.46 -19.52 -2.95
C VAL A 24 7.17 -18.86 -2.49
N GLN A 25 7.27 -18.08 -1.41
CA GLN A 25 6.19 -17.18 -1.01
C GLN A 25 6.17 -15.97 -1.94
N CYS A 26 5.09 -15.83 -2.71
CA CYS A 26 4.96 -14.78 -3.74
C CYS A 26 4.43 -13.43 -3.23
N THR A 27 4.03 -13.32 -1.97
CA THR A 27 3.67 -12.02 -1.37
C THR A 27 4.84 -11.05 -1.52
N ALA A 28 4.58 -9.90 -2.14
CA ALA A 28 5.56 -8.84 -2.33
C ALA A 28 6.13 -8.38 -0.97
N SER A 29 7.42 -8.04 -0.96
CA SER A 29 8.10 -7.57 0.23
C SER A 29 9.44 -6.93 -0.15
N ALA A 30 9.78 -5.84 0.53
CA ALA A 30 11.07 -5.19 0.49
C ALA A 30 11.89 -5.56 1.74
N TRP A 31 13.22 -5.60 1.59
CA TRP A 31 14.15 -6.08 2.61
C TRP A 31 15.37 -5.16 2.69
N ASP A 32 15.67 -4.70 3.90
CA ASP A 32 16.96 -4.09 4.27
C ASP A 32 17.79 -5.14 5.03
N PHE A 33 19.00 -5.43 4.55
CA PHE A 33 19.93 -6.35 5.22
C PHE A 33 20.81 -5.66 6.28
N CYS A 34 20.50 -4.40 6.61
CA CYS A 34 21.09 -3.60 7.67
C CYS A 34 22.60 -3.34 7.53
N ASN A 35 23.20 -3.67 6.37
CA ASN A 35 24.64 -3.56 6.12
C ASN A 35 25.02 -2.35 5.25
N ARG A 36 24.06 -1.46 4.94
CA ARG A 36 24.21 -0.26 4.08
C ARG A 36 24.51 -0.53 2.60
N ILE A 37 24.49 -1.79 2.20
CA ILE A 37 24.92 -2.23 0.86
C ILE A 37 23.78 -2.98 0.16
N ASP A 38 23.10 -3.86 0.90
CA ASP A 38 22.21 -4.87 0.35
C ASP A 38 20.75 -4.58 0.72
N TYR A 39 19.97 -4.29 -0.32
CA TYR A 39 18.54 -4.00 -0.26
C TYR A 39 17.86 -4.80 -1.35
N ARG A 40 16.72 -5.45 -1.08
CA ARG A 40 16.12 -6.39 -2.04
C ARG A 40 14.61 -6.32 -2.07
N ILE A 41 14.04 -6.67 -3.22
CA ILE A 41 12.63 -6.99 -3.36
C ILE A 41 12.47 -8.49 -3.65
N LYS A 42 11.42 -9.07 -3.07
CA LYS A 42 10.94 -10.42 -3.39
C LYS A 42 9.49 -10.33 -3.84
N GLN A 43 9.27 -10.39 -5.16
CA GLN A 43 7.96 -10.32 -5.81
C GLN A 43 7.91 -11.31 -6.99
N CYS A 44 6.81 -12.06 -7.10
CA CYS A 44 6.53 -12.89 -8.27
C CYS A 44 5.81 -12.04 -9.32
N THR A 45 6.53 -11.12 -9.96
CA THR A 45 5.93 -10.08 -10.79
C THR A 45 5.35 -10.63 -12.09
N GLU A 46 4.11 -10.28 -12.36
CA GLU A 46 3.36 -10.51 -13.59
C GLU A 46 3.14 -9.18 -14.33
N VAL A 47 2.88 -9.23 -15.64
CA VAL A 47 2.67 -8.03 -16.45
C VAL A 47 1.24 -7.53 -16.30
N THR A 48 0.95 -6.86 -15.19
CA THR A 48 -0.37 -6.31 -14.86
C THR A 48 -0.27 -4.91 -14.25
N MET A 49 -1.39 -4.15 -14.28
CA MET A 49 -1.46 -2.85 -13.60
C MET A 49 -1.26 -2.99 -12.09
N GLN A 50 -1.83 -4.03 -11.49
CA GLN A 50 -1.68 -4.33 -10.06
C GLN A 50 -0.20 -4.48 -9.67
N ASP A 51 0.56 -5.22 -10.47
CA ASP A 51 1.97 -5.49 -10.20
C ASP A 51 2.86 -4.29 -10.55
N LEU A 52 2.47 -3.46 -11.52
CA LEU A 52 3.13 -2.17 -11.76
C LEU A 52 3.05 -1.29 -10.51
N ILE A 53 1.87 -1.19 -9.90
CA ILE A 53 1.65 -0.41 -8.68
C ILE A 53 2.38 -1.04 -7.50
N SER A 54 2.23 -2.35 -7.29
CA SER A 54 2.92 -3.07 -6.22
C SER A 54 4.43 -2.92 -6.33
N THR A 55 5.00 -2.97 -7.53
CA THR A 55 6.43 -2.74 -7.74
C THR A 55 6.85 -1.33 -7.31
N HIS A 56 6.05 -0.31 -7.62
CA HIS A 56 6.33 1.07 -7.16
C HIS A 56 6.23 1.21 -5.64
N HIS A 57 5.25 0.54 -5.02
CA HIS A 57 5.11 0.48 -3.57
C HIS A 57 6.37 -0.11 -2.92
N GLU A 58 6.81 -1.29 -3.36
CA GLU A 58 8.02 -1.94 -2.82
C GLU A 58 9.28 -1.12 -3.09
N MET A 59 9.39 -0.49 -4.26
CA MET A 59 10.52 0.39 -4.58
C MET A 59 10.57 1.63 -3.69
N ALA A 60 9.42 2.13 -3.24
CA ALA A 60 9.38 3.23 -2.28
C ALA A 60 9.88 2.81 -0.89
N HIS A 61 9.63 1.57 -0.45
CA HIS A 61 10.28 1.02 0.73
C HIS A 61 11.81 0.98 0.57
N ILE A 62 12.32 0.50 -0.57
CA ILE A 62 13.76 0.51 -0.86
C ILE A 62 14.32 1.93 -0.81
N GLN A 63 13.62 2.91 -1.38
CA GLN A 63 14.04 4.30 -1.29
C GLN A 63 14.10 4.80 0.14
N TYR A 64 13.15 4.43 0.99
CA TYR A 64 13.15 4.82 2.38
C TYR A 64 14.36 4.22 3.13
N TYR A 65 14.66 2.94 2.90
CA TYR A 65 15.86 2.27 3.42
C TYR A 65 17.14 3.00 3.06
N LEU A 66 17.25 3.44 1.79
CA LEU A 66 18.39 4.21 1.31
C LEU A 66 18.49 5.60 1.94
N GLN A 67 17.39 6.21 2.38
CA GLN A 67 17.43 7.54 3.01
C GLN A 67 18.00 7.49 4.43
N TYR A 68 17.61 6.49 5.23
CA TYR A 68 18.08 6.37 6.61
C TYR A 68 19.33 5.50 6.77
N ALA A 69 19.91 4.98 5.68
CA ALA A 69 21.04 4.04 5.70
C ALA A 69 22.26 4.50 6.53
N GLU A 70 22.49 5.81 6.63
CA GLU A 70 23.61 6.38 7.39
C GLU A 70 23.29 6.65 8.87
N LEU A 71 22.03 6.50 9.30
CA LEU A 71 21.66 6.63 10.69
C LEU A 71 22.26 5.48 11.53
N PRO A 72 22.44 5.69 12.86
CA PRO A 72 22.71 4.60 13.80
C PRO A 72 21.69 3.47 13.64
N HIS A 73 22.11 2.22 13.85
CA HIS A 73 21.26 1.05 13.59
C HIS A 73 19.88 1.13 14.27
N LEU A 74 19.81 1.65 15.49
CA LEU A 74 18.56 1.83 16.26
C LEU A 74 17.58 2.84 15.63
N PHE A 75 18.02 3.68 14.70
CA PHE A 75 17.18 4.67 14.01
C PHE A 75 16.95 4.32 12.54
N ARG A 76 17.25 3.08 12.11
CA ARG A 76 17.00 2.58 10.75
C ARG A 76 15.64 1.91 10.65
N ASP A 77 14.63 2.68 10.96
CA ASP A 77 13.24 2.31 10.81
C ASP A 77 12.41 3.57 10.54
N ALA A 78 11.16 3.38 10.10
CA ALA A 78 10.23 4.49 9.99
C ALA A 78 9.93 5.11 11.37
N ALA A 79 9.49 6.36 11.36
CA ALA A 79 9.08 7.08 12.57
C ALA A 79 7.98 6.34 13.36
N ASN A 80 7.13 5.61 12.65
CA ASN A 80 6.23 4.59 13.18
C ASN A 80 5.91 3.60 12.04
N PRO A 81 5.35 2.41 12.33
CA PRO A 81 5.08 1.39 11.31
C PRO A 81 4.18 1.88 10.16
N ALA A 82 3.27 2.82 10.41
CA ALA A 82 2.38 3.37 9.40
C ALA A 82 3.10 4.30 8.41
N PHE A 83 4.16 4.98 8.84
CA PHE A 83 4.86 5.94 8.00
C PHE A 83 5.61 5.23 6.85
N HIS A 84 6.11 4.01 7.08
CA HIS A 84 6.75 3.19 6.06
C HIS A 84 5.80 2.87 4.89
N GLU A 85 4.58 2.47 5.22
CA GLU A 85 3.48 2.17 4.29
C GLU A 85 2.91 3.46 3.64
N ALA A 86 2.77 4.54 4.42
CA ALA A 86 2.21 5.80 3.95
C ALA A 86 3.04 6.43 2.83
N VAL A 87 4.37 6.46 2.98
CA VAL A 87 5.28 6.97 1.96
C VAL A 87 5.19 6.13 0.69
N ALA A 88 5.13 4.79 0.83
CA ALA A 88 5.02 3.89 -0.30
C ALA A 88 3.70 4.06 -1.06
N ASN A 89 2.58 4.14 -0.34
CA ASN A 89 1.29 4.38 -0.95
C ASN A 89 1.19 5.78 -1.58
N ALA A 90 1.72 6.81 -0.94
CA ALA A 90 1.74 8.16 -1.53
C ALA A 90 2.47 8.18 -2.88
N ALA A 91 3.59 7.44 -2.99
CA ALA A 91 4.29 7.30 -4.26
C ALA A 91 3.42 6.62 -5.33
N THR A 92 2.64 5.61 -4.97
CA THR A 92 1.73 4.94 -5.92
C THR A 92 0.60 5.82 -6.43
N LEU A 93 0.10 6.79 -5.64
CA LEU A 93 -0.95 7.71 -6.09
C LEU A 93 -0.56 8.48 -7.36
N SER A 94 0.73 8.77 -7.55
CA SER A 94 1.23 9.35 -8.81
C SER A 94 1.23 8.37 -9.99
N VAL A 95 1.36 7.06 -9.73
CA VAL A 95 1.40 6.00 -10.75
C VAL A 95 0.01 5.73 -11.31
N TYR A 96 -1.01 5.76 -10.44
CA TYR A 96 -2.43 5.66 -10.82
C TYR A 96 -2.89 6.78 -11.74
N ASN A 97 -2.20 7.92 -11.76
CA ASN A 97 -2.65 9.12 -12.43
C ASN A 97 -2.63 8.97 -13.97
N ILE A 98 -3.75 9.29 -14.63
CA ILE A 98 -3.90 9.18 -16.09
C ILE A 98 -2.83 10.00 -16.85
N PRO A 99 -2.57 11.28 -16.51
CA PRO A 99 -1.42 12.01 -17.02
C PRO A 99 -0.06 11.30 -16.91
N HIS A 100 0.17 10.52 -15.84
CA HIS A 100 1.38 9.71 -15.74
C HIS A 100 1.35 8.55 -16.75
N LEU A 101 0.26 7.77 -16.77
CA LEU A 101 0.07 6.66 -17.71
C LEU A 101 0.17 7.09 -19.19
N GLN A 102 -0.33 8.28 -19.52
CA GLN A 102 -0.18 8.88 -20.85
C GLN A 102 1.28 9.16 -21.20
N ARG A 103 2.05 9.75 -20.28
CA ARG A 103 3.46 10.09 -20.51
C ARG A 103 4.35 8.86 -20.67
N VAL A 104 4.04 7.77 -19.97
CA VAL A 104 4.76 6.50 -20.13
C VAL A 104 4.19 5.61 -21.25
N GLY A 105 3.19 6.09 -22.00
CA GLY A 105 2.64 5.39 -23.17
C GLY A 105 1.70 4.22 -22.85
N LEU A 106 1.25 4.11 -21.60
CA LEU A 106 0.32 3.06 -21.14
C LEU A 106 -1.16 3.44 -21.28
N TYR A 107 -1.47 4.70 -21.60
CA TYR A 107 -2.83 5.17 -21.86
C TYR A 107 -2.86 6.15 -23.04
N ASN A 108 -3.51 5.78 -24.15
CA ASN A 108 -3.49 6.59 -25.39
C ASN A 108 -4.84 7.25 -25.71
N ASN A 109 -5.88 7.00 -24.90
CA ASN A 109 -7.23 7.35 -25.29
C ASN A 109 -7.58 8.81 -24.89
N LYS A 110 -7.37 9.72 -25.84
CA LYS A 110 -7.65 11.16 -25.69
C LYS A 110 -9.08 11.55 -26.03
N THR A 111 -9.92 10.62 -26.50
CA THR A 111 -11.26 10.93 -27.06
C THR A 111 -12.39 10.82 -26.05
N HIS A 112 -12.11 10.48 -24.79
CA HIS A 112 -13.14 10.35 -23.76
C HIS A 112 -13.48 11.69 -23.09
N ASP A 113 -14.75 11.83 -22.70
CA ASP A 113 -15.22 12.90 -21.83
C ASP A 113 -14.42 12.91 -20.51
N SER A 114 -13.70 14.00 -20.29
CA SER A 114 -12.84 14.20 -19.12
C SER A 114 -13.57 14.02 -17.79
N TYR A 115 -14.86 14.35 -17.73
CA TYR A 115 -15.66 14.21 -16.51
C TYR A 115 -15.92 12.73 -16.18
N GLN A 116 -16.41 11.95 -17.13
CA GLN A 116 -16.72 10.53 -16.94
C GLN A 116 -15.46 9.73 -16.59
N VAL A 117 -14.35 10.01 -17.26
CA VAL A 117 -13.05 9.39 -16.97
C VAL A 117 -12.61 9.70 -15.54
N THR A 118 -12.73 10.96 -15.12
CA THR A 118 -12.39 11.39 -13.76
C THR A 118 -13.29 10.71 -12.72
N MET A 119 -14.59 10.60 -12.97
CA MET A 119 -15.51 9.92 -12.05
C MET A 119 -15.22 8.43 -11.93
N ASN A 120 -14.94 7.74 -13.04
CA ASN A 120 -14.55 6.33 -13.02
C ASN A 120 -13.26 6.12 -12.23
N PHE A 121 -12.27 7.01 -12.42
CA PHE A 121 -11.03 6.99 -11.66
C PHE A 121 -11.26 7.20 -10.16
N LEU A 122 -12.01 8.23 -9.78
CA LEU A 122 -12.32 8.52 -8.38
C LEU A 122 -13.11 7.39 -7.71
N MET A 123 -14.03 6.76 -8.44
CA MET A 123 -14.77 5.59 -7.95
C MET A 123 -13.83 4.39 -7.74
N ALA A 124 -12.93 4.10 -8.68
CA ALA A 124 -11.94 3.04 -8.52
C ALA A 124 -11.03 3.29 -7.30
N MET A 125 -10.55 4.53 -7.14
CA MET A 125 -9.76 4.96 -5.98
C MET A 125 -10.55 4.83 -4.68
N ALA A 126 -11.83 5.19 -4.66
CA ALA A 126 -12.68 5.06 -3.48
C ALA A 126 -12.91 3.59 -3.10
N LEU A 127 -13.12 2.71 -4.08
CA LEU A 127 -13.23 1.27 -3.84
C LEU A 127 -11.93 0.67 -3.29
N GLU A 128 -10.77 1.16 -3.74
CA GLU A 128 -9.48 0.69 -3.25
C GLU A 128 -9.14 1.23 -1.86
N LYS A 129 -9.37 2.52 -1.61
CA LYS A 129 -8.89 3.21 -0.41
C LYS A 129 -9.97 3.35 0.66
N VAL A 130 -11.13 3.91 0.30
CA VAL A 130 -12.21 4.21 1.26
C VAL A 130 -12.91 2.94 1.72
N ALA A 131 -13.25 2.02 0.80
CA ALA A 131 -13.90 0.76 1.17
C ALA A 131 -12.98 -0.20 1.95
N TYR A 132 -11.66 -0.03 1.82
CA TYR A 132 -10.65 -0.80 2.54
C TYR A 132 -10.44 -0.34 3.99
N LEU A 133 -10.58 0.96 4.29
CA LEU A 133 -10.32 1.52 5.62
C LEU A 133 -11.01 0.76 6.77
N PRO A 134 -12.32 0.41 6.69
CA PRO A 134 -12.97 -0.31 7.77
C PRO A 134 -12.41 -1.72 7.95
N PHE A 135 -11.96 -2.38 6.87
CA PHE A 135 -11.26 -3.66 6.97
C PHE A 135 -9.92 -3.50 7.68
N ALA A 136 -9.10 -2.53 7.29
CA ALA A 136 -7.80 -2.30 7.93
C ALA A 136 -7.94 -2.00 9.42
N PHE A 137 -8.97 -1.25 9.81
CA PHE A 137 -9.28 -0.96 11.20
C PHE A 137 -9.70 -2.23 11.97
N MET A 138 -10.65 -3.01 11.44
CA MET A 138 -11.24 -4.12 12.19
C MET A 138 -10.30 -5.31 12.41
N VAL A 139 -9.26 -5.49 11.58
CA VAL A 139 -8.31 -6.61 11.73
C VAL A 139 -7.58 -6.56 13.07
N ASP A 140 -6.99 -5.42 13.42
CA ASP A 140 -6.27 -5.30 14.69
C ASP A 140 -7.23 -5.08 15.87
N GLN A 141 -8.41 -4.48 15.66
CA GLN A 141 -9.46 -4.50 16.69
C GLN A 141 -9.84 -5.94 17.09
N TRP A 142 -9.95 -6.84 16.12
CA TRP A 142 -10.19 -8.26 16.39
C TRP A 142 -9.01 -8.87 17.17
N ARG A 143 -7.76 -8.64 16.74
CA ARG A 143 -6.58 -9.16 17.45
C ARG A 143 -6.49 -8.64 18.88
N TRP A 144 -6.71 -7.36 19.10
CA TRP A 144 -6.72 -6.76 20.44
C TRP A 144 -7.79 -7.40 21.31
N SER A 145 -9.01 -7.63 20.79
CA SER A 145 -10.03 -8.36 21.55
C SER A 145 -9.61 -9.80 21.90
N VAL A 146 -8.84 -10.47 21.05
CA VAL A 146 -8.30 -11.81 21.36
C VAL A 146 -7.20 -11.72 22.42
N PHE A 147 -6.35 -10.71 22.36
CA PHE A 147 -5.29 -10.50 23.34
C PHE A 147 -5.82 -10.10 24.72
N GLU A 148 -6.89 -9.30 24.77
CA GLU A 148 -7.50 -8.80 25.99
C GLU A 148 -8.51 -9.78 26.59
N ASP A 149 -9.44 -10.29 25.77
CA ASP A 149 -10.57 -11.10 26.25
C ASP A 149 -10.32 -12.63 26.13
N GLY A 150 -9.19 -13.04 25.54
CA GLY A 150 -8.84 -14.45 25.33
C GLY A 150 -9.38 -15.05 24.02
N VAL A 151 -9.29 -16.37 23.89
CA VAL A 151 -9.48 -17.10 22.61
C VAL A 151 -10.90 -17.64 22.39
N GLU A 152 -11.85 -17.33 23.26
CA GLU A 152 -13.23 -17.78 23.09
C GLU A 152 -13.96 -17.00 21.99
N ASN A 153 -14.84 -17.66 21.23
CA ASN A 153 -15.68 -17.02 20.21
C ASN A 153 -14.90 -16.21 19.15
N MET A 154 -13.69 -16.63 18.79
CA MET A 154 -12.82 -15.92 17.85
C MET A 154 -13.49 -15.72 16.49
N ASN A 155 -14.15 -16.75 15.97
CA ASN A 155 -14.71 -16.70 14.62
C ASN A 155 -15.98 -15.84 14.58
N LYS A 156 -16.84 -15.97 15.58
CA LYS A 156 -18.02 -15.12 15.76
C LYS A 156 -17.64 -13.65 15.92
N ARG A 157 -16.64 -13.32 16.74
CA ARG A 157 -16.18 -11.93 16.92
C ARG A 157 -15.66 -11.33 15.61
N TRP A 158 -14.91 -12.10 14.82
CA TRP A 158 -14.45 -11.68 13.49
C TRP A 158 -15.62 -11.31 12.58
N TRP A 159 -16.62 -12.16 12.46
CA TRP A 159 -17.78 -11.89 11.60
C TRP A 159 -18.70 -10.79 12.14
N GLN A 160 -18.79 -10.62 13.46
CA GLN A 160 -19.50 -9.48 14.07
C GLN A 160 -18.81 -8.15 13.72
N MET A 161 -17.47 -8.10 13.76
CA MET A 161 -16.72 -6.90 13.37
C MET A 161 -16.80 -6.65 11.87
N LYS A 162 -16.69 -7.70 11.03
CA LYS A 162 -16.93 -7.61 9.58
C LYS A 162 -18.28 -6.99 9.24
N LEU A 163 -19.34 -7.45 9.90
CA LEU A 163 -20.68 -6.91 9.71
C LEU A 163 -20.78 -5.47 10.20
N ARG A 164 -20.25 -5.18 11.41
CA ARG A 164 -20.33 -3.85 12.02
C ARG A 164 -19.59 -2.77 11.24
N TYR A 165 -18.37 -3.07 10.79
CA TYR A 165 -17.48 -2.07 10.17
C TYR A 165 -17.56 -2.07 8.64
N GLN A 166 -17.73 -3.24 8.00
CA GLN A 166 -17.77 -3.34 6.54
C GLN A 166 -19.18 -3.56 5.98
N GLY A 167 -20.15 -3.99 6.78
CA GLY A 167 -21.47 -4.38 6.28
C GLY A 167 -21.47 -5.70 5.50
N VAL A 168 -20.47 -6.57 5.72
CA VAL A 168 -20.29 -7.83 4.98
C VAL A 168 -20.58 -9.04 5.88
N VAL A 169 -21.25 -10.04 5.31
CA VAL A 169 -21.56 -11.34 5.95
C VAL A 169 -20.90 -12.49 5.20
N PRO A 170 -20.64 -13.63 5.85
CA PRO A 170 -20.14 -14.81 5.15
C PRO A 170 -21.19 -15.37 4.18
N PRO A 171 -20.78 -15.97 3.05
CA PRO A 171 -21.72 -16.52 2.06
C PRO A 171 -22.44 -17.79 2.55
N ILE A 172 -21.91 -18.45 3.58
CA ILE A 172 -22.49 -19.62 4.22
C ILE A 172 -22.41 -19.47 5.75
N PRO A 173 -23.26 -20.14 6.53
CA PRO A 173 -23.15 -20.14 7.99
C PRO A 173 -21.77 -20.59 8.45
N ARG A 174 -21.23 -19.90 9.47
CA ARG A 174 -19.93 -20.20 10.09
C ARG A 174 -20.13 -20.54 11.56
N THR A 175 -19.22 -21.33 12.11
CA THR A 175 -19.24 -21.77 13.51
C THR A 175 -17.88 -21.53 14.18
N GLU A 176 -17.76 -21.82 15.47
CA GLU A 176 -16.46 -21.81 16.16
C GLU A 176 -15.59 -23.05 15.85
N ALA A 177 -16.11 -24.02 15.08
CA ALA A 177 -15.26 -25.07 14.50
C ALA A 177 -14.44 -24.55 13.29
N ASP A 178 -14.78 -23.36 12.78
CA ASP A 178 -14.05 -22.65 11.74
C ASP A 178 -13.08 -21.63 12.34
N PHE A 179 -12.01 -21.29 11.61
CA PHE A 179 -11.09 -20.22 11.96
C PHE A 179 -10.78 -19.32 10.76
N ASP A 180 -11.75 -18.48 10.38
CA ASP A 180 -11.64 -17.58 9.22
C ASP A 180 -10.59 -16.47 9.34
N PRO A 181 -10.29 -15.91 10.53
CA PRO A 181 -9.18 -14.96 10.69
C PRO A 181 -7.85 -15.52 10.17
N GLY A 182 -7.61 -16.82 10.33
CA GLY A 182 -6.40 -17.50 9.85
C GLY A 182 -6.22 -17.48 8.33
N SER A 183 -7.26 -17.14 7.57
CA SER A 183 -7.16 -16.99 6.10
C SER A 183 -6.46 -15.69 5.68
N LYS A 184 -6.26 -14.73 6.60
CA LYS A 184 -5.54 -13.49 6.33
C LYS A 184 -4.06 -13.64 6.71
N TYR A 185 -3.17 -13.50 5.72
CA TYR A 185 -1.72 -13.65 5.87
C TYR A 185 -1.15 -12.96 7.13
N HIS A 186 -1.45 -11.68 7.33
CA HIS A 186 -0.91 -10.90 8.43
C HIS A 186 -1.29 -11.42 9.82
N ILE A 187 -2.43 -12.12 9.93
CA ILE A 187 -2.86 -12.74 11.20
C ILE A 187 -1.97 -13.95 11.51
N ILE A 188 -1.75 -14.84 10.54
CA ILE A 188 -0.91 -16.04 10.74
C ILE A 188 0.59 -15.77 10.74
N ALA A 189 1.02 -14.65 10.14
CA ALA A 189 2.41 -14.19 10.11
C ALA A 189 2.75 -13.24 11.27
N ASP A 190 1.82 -13.03 12.22
CA ASP A 190 1.93 -12.12 13.36
C ASP A 190 2.46 -10.72 12.98
N GLN A 191 1.87 -10.12 11.96
CA GLN A 191 2.21 -8.76 11.52
C GLN A 191 1.11 -7.79 11.92
N GLU A 192 1.46 -6.69 12.61
CA GLU A 192 0.52 -5.61 12.93
C GLU A 192 -0.18 -5.07 11.68
N TYR A 193 -1.50 -4.86 11.76
CA TYR A 193 -2.31 -4.43 10.61
C TYR A 193 -2.78 -2.97 10.72
N ILE A 194 -2.80 -2.40 11.93
CA ILE A 194 -3.22 -1.02 12.19
C ILE A 194 -2.36 -0.01 11.41
N LYS A 195 -1.11 -0.38 11.09
CA LYS A 195 -0.23 0.41 10.24
C LYS A 195 -0.87 0.74 8.89
N TYR A 196 -1.61 -0.18 8.28
CA TYR A 196 -2.27 0.05 6.99
C TYR A 196 -3.42 1.05 7.12
N PHE A 197 -4.18 1.02 8.21
CA PHE A 197 -5.26 1.99 8.46
C PHE A 197 -4.71 3.41 8.59
N LEU A 198 -3.70 3.59 9.44
CA LEU A 198 -3.06 4.90 9.63
C LEU A 198 -2.33 5.35 8.35
N ALA A 199 -1.68 4.42 7.64
CA ALA A 199 -1.01 4.71 6.38
C ALA A 199 -1.97 5.22 5.31
N SER A 200 -3.17 4.65 5.21
CA SER A 200 -4.21 5.12 4.28
C SER A 200 -4.69 6.54 4.57
N ILE A 201 -4.53 7.04 5.79
CA ILE A 201 -4.81 8.44 6.13
C ILE A 201 -3.59 9.32 5.80
N LEU A 202 -2.42 8.89 6.27
CA LEU A 202 -1.16 9.63 6.10
C LEU A 202 -0.73 9.76 4.64
N GLU A 203 -1.00 8.75 3.79
CA GLU A 203 -0.60 8.76 2.38
C GLU A 203 -1.18 9.97 1.63
N PHE A 204 -2.43 10.35 1.91
CA PHE A 204 -3.06 11.51 1.27
C PHE A 204 -2.53 12.82 1.83
N GLN A 205 -2.17 12.89 3.11
CA GLN A 205 -1.51 14.06 3.69
C GLN A 205 -0.13 14.28 3.07
N ILE A 206 0.67 13.20 2.97
CA ILE A 206 1.99 13.23 2.32
C ILE A 206 1.84 13.62 0.84
N PHE A 207 0.89 13.00 0.14
CA PHE A 207 0.65 13.25 -1.27
C PHE A 207 0.23 14.70 -1.52
N GLU A 208 -0.75 15.21 -0.77
CA GLU A 208 -1.19 16.61 -0.85
C GLU A 208 -0.01 17.58 -0.68
N GLN A 209 0.82 17.37 0.34
CA GLN A 209 1.96 18.26 0.58
C GLN A 209 3.02 18.14 -0.52
N ALA A 210 3.28 16.93 -1.04
CA ALA A 210 4.16 16.76 -2.19
C ALA A 210 3.63 17.52 -3.42
N CYS A 211 2.31 17.52 -3.64
CA CYS A 211 1.65 18.26 -4.71
C CYS A 211 1.83 19.77 -4.58
N VAL A 212 1.63 20.29 -3.38
CA VAL A 212 1.79 21.72 -3.07
C VAL A 212 3.22 22.18 -3.36
N VAL A 213 4.22 21.41 -2.94
CA VAL A 213 5.65 21.73 -3.18
C VAL A 213 5.99 21.72 -4.67
N ILE A 214 5.37 20.82 -5.43
CA ILE A 214 5.64 20.63 -6.86
C ILE A 214 4.98 21.72 -7.72
N SER A 215 3.81 22.22 -7.29
CA SER A 215 3.00 23.20 -8.02
C SER A 215 2.45 24.27 -7.06
N PRO A 216 3.26 25.23 -6.57
CA PRO A 216 2.84 26.20 -5.55
C PRO A 216 1.63 27.07 -5.93
N GLU A 217 1.38 27.26 -7.23
CA GLU A 217 0.24 28.00 -7.77
C GLU A 217 -1.11 27.29 -7.56
N SER A 218 -1.12 26.02 -7.15
CA SER A 218 -2.36 25.28 -6.84
C SER A 218 -3.07 25.77 -5.56
N LEU A 219 -2.43 26.64 -4.76
CA LEU A 219 -2.99 27.26 -3.55
C LEU A 219 -3.88 28.49 -3.83
N ILE A 220 -3.85 29.07 -5.04
CA ILE A 220 -4.43 30.41 -5.29
C ILE A 220 -5.84 30.36 -5.91
N LEU A 221 -6.39 29.18 -6.26
CA LEU A 221 -7.68 29.08 -6.98
C LEU A 221 -8.57 27.93 -6.42
N PRO A 222 -9.91 28.04 -6.57
CA PRO A 222 -10.96 27.65 -5.61
C PRO A 222 -11.05 26.12 -5.35
N PRO A 223 -11.88 25.62 -4.39
CA PRO A 223 -11.82 24.25 -3.85
C PRO A 223 -12.20 23.11 -4.83
N ALA A 224 -12.14 23.37 -6.14
CA ALA A 224 -12.59 22.50 -7.21
C ALA A 224 -11.45 21.87 -8.03
N ARG A 225 -10.17 22.00 -7.63
CA ARG A 225 -9.12 21.14 -8.20
C ARG A 225 -8.96 19.90 -7.33
N THR A 226 -9.38 18.77 -7.88
CA THR A 226 -9.15 17.44 -7.31
C THR A 226 -7.64 17.21 -7.13
N LEU A 227 -7.24 16.41 -6.14
CA LEU A 227 -5.85 15.91 -6.02
C LEU A 227 -5.41 15.06 -7.24
N ALA A 228 -6.35 14.76 -8.14
CA ALA A 228 -6.19 13.80 -9.23
C ALA A 228 -5.20 14.18 -10.34
N PRO A 229 -4.82 15.44 -10.64
CA PRO A 229 -3.77 15.73 -11.61
C PRO A 229 -2.49 16.23 -10.95
N CYS A 230 -2.14 15.74 -9.76
CA CYS A 230 -0.86 16.04 -9.14
C CYS A 230 0.29 15.25 -9.79
N THR A 231 0.70 15.71 -10.97
CA THR A 231 1.98 15.33 -11.56
C THR A 231 2.53 16.53 -12.32
N LYS A 232 3.84 16.81 -12.19
CA LYS A 232 4.49 17.83 -13.04
C LYS A 232 4.19 17.56 -14.52
N PRO A 233 3.95 18.59 -15.34
CA PRO A 233 3.97 18.46 -16.79
C PRO A 233 5.27 17.79 -17.25
#